data_AF-A0A8A7KIU3-F1
#
_entry.id   AF-A0A8A7KIU3-F1
#
_cell.length_a   1.000
_cell.length_b   1.000
_cell.length_c   1.000
_cell.angle_alpha   90.00
_cell.angle_beta   90.00
_cell.angle_gamma   90.00
#
_symmetry.space_group_name_H-M   'P 1'
#
loop_
_entity.id
_entity.type
_entity.pdbx_description
1 polymer ?
#
loop_
_entity_poly.entity_id
_entity_poly.type
_entity_poly.pdbx_seq_one_letter_code
_entity_poly.pdbx_strand_id
1 'polypeptide(L)'
;MINKVLKEKIPYLIAETAYSFEGDKSYLLKQINRLEGTQVDCIKFHMLFNSSEYIVPEYEELNRCLDGWLLERNDWLDILNKAKLNKLDTIILTDDVESVNFCRENNKLVDGIEVHAACINDLKILDAAIKFSRDYNKVFFVGISGFEFQELSAIIEYLEDAKLENVVLMYGFQNFPTKLQDINLSKIPLIKKAIRYKVGYADHTKYNDVNKENLIYTAYTLGANIQEVHYVLGEGEERTDYITGLSNIRLNNIKEKLINIHLSIGNVDFRLNKGEREYLSFRKVPVYKENLVKGTRLTRKNVVFKRVKNPKRQHTFREIEQFYGKVVKRNVEKNKEIDYRDLID
;
A
#
# COMPACT_ATOMS: atom_id res chain seq x y z
N MET A 1 -3.53 -13.11 -7.92
CA MET A 1 -3.91 -11.67 -8.02
C MET A 1 -2.68 -10.77 -7.86
N ILE A 2 -1.69 -11.24 -7.11
CA ILE A 2 -0.39 -10.67 -6.77
C ILE A 2 0.34 -9.93 -7.91
N ASN A 3 0.38 -10.47 -9.12
CA ASN A 3 1.07 -9.83 -10.26
C ASN A 3 0.42 -8.50 -10.69
N LYS A 4 -0.86 -8.28 -10.37
CA LYS A 4 -1.53 -6.99 -10.61
C LYS A 4 -1.06 -5.91 -9.62
N VAL A 5 -0.75 -6.30 -8.38
CA VAL A 5 -0.27 -5.40 -7.32
C VAL A 5 1.09 -4.80 -7.67
N LEU A 6 1.90 -5.54 -8.44
CA LEU A 6 3.16 -5.02 -8.98
C LEU A 6 2.97 -3.96 -10.07
N LYS A 7 1.79 -3.90 -10.71
CA LYS A 7 1.51 -2.98 -11.82
C LYS A 7 0.66 -1.79 -11.40
N GLU A 8 -0.30 -2.02 -10.51
CA GLU A 8 -1.30 -1.04 -10.12
C GLU A 8 -1.10 -0.59 -8.67
N LYS A 9 -1.46 0.65 -8.35
CA LYS A 9 -1.33 1.20 -6.99
C LYS A 9 -2.47 0.77 -6.05
N ILE A 10 -3.16 -0.33 -6.35
CA ILE A 10 -4.27 -0.83 -5.55
C ILE A 10 -3.70 -1.34 -4.21
N PRO A 11 -4.34 -1.06 -3.06
CA PRO A 11 -3.90 -1.63 -1.79
C PRO A 11 -3.95 -3.16 -1.85
N TYR A 12 -2.90 -3.81 -1.35
CA TYR A 12 -2.85 -5.26 -1.17
C TYR A 12 -2.57 -5.57 0.30
N LEU A 13 -3.44 -6.36 0.93
CA LEU A 13 -3.38 -6.68 2.35
C LEU A 13 -3.07 -8.17 2.53
N ILE A 14 -1.97 -8.44 3.22
CA ILE A 14 -1.48 -9.75 3.61
C ILE A 14 -1.87 -9.99 5.06
N ALA A 15 -2.63 -11.07 5.30
CA ALA A 15 -2.85 -11.64 6.61
C ALA A 15 -1.74 -12.65 6.90
N GLU A 16 -0.76 -12.28 7.72
CA GLU A 16 0.36 -13.15 8.07
C GLU A 16 0.05 -13.96 9.32
N THR A 17 0.18 -15.28 9.25
CA THR A 17 -0.13 -16.14 10.41
C THR A 17 1.02 -16.20 11.41
N ALA A 18 2.23 -15.80 11.02
CA ALA A 18 3.48 -16.12 11.73
C ALA A 18 3.45 -17.61 12.15
N TYR A 19 3.83 -17.90 13.39
CA TYR A 19 3.67 -19.21 14.04
C TYR A 19 2.45 -19.29 14.98
N SER A 20 1.46 -18.39 14.87
CA SER A 20 0.26 -18.36 15.74
C SER A 20 -0.58 -19.63 15.77
N PHE A 21 -0.34 -20.54 14.83
CA PHE A 21 -1.01 -21.83 14.77
C PHE A 21 -0.39 -22.89 15.67
N GLU A 22 0.90 -22.77 16.01
CA GLU A 22 1.60 -23.63 16.97
C GLU A 22 1.36 -25.13 16.69
N GLY A 23 1.62 -25.56 15.45
CA GLY A 23 1.43 -26.95 15.02
C GLY A 23 -0.04 -27.38 14.88
N ASP A 24 -1.03 -26.52 15.18
CA ASP A 24 -2.46 -26.84 15.02
C ASP A 24 -2.96 -26.50 13.61
N LYS A 25 -2.93 -27.50 12.72
CA LYS A 25 -3.54 -27.42 11.38
C LYS A 25 -5.00 -26.97 11.42
N SER A 26 -5.78 -27.40 12.41
CA SER A 26 -7.19 -27.05 12.51
C SER A 26 -7.38 -25.55 12.75
N TYR A 27 -6.44 -24.91 13.45
CA TYR A 27 -6.41 -23.47 13.65
C TYR A 27 -6.13 -22.72 12.34
N LEU A 28 -5.12 -23.13 11.56
CA LEU A 28 -4.85 -22.52 10.24
C LEU A 28 -6.04 -22.66 9.28
N LEU A 29 -6.68 -23.84 9.25
CA LEU A 29 -7.87 -24.04 8.43
C LEU A 29 -9.02 -23.14 8.88
N LYS A 30 -9.20 -22.92 10.19
CA LYS A 30 -10.16 -21.93 10.72
C LYS A 30 -9.79 -20.50 10.33
N GLN A 31 -8.52 -20.12 10.39
CA GLN A 31 -8.02 -18.82 9.94
C GLN A 31 -8.39 -18.59 8.47
N ILE A 32 -8.07 -19.54 7.59
CA ILE A 32 -8.41 -19.45 6.16
C ILE A 32 -9.93 -19.34 5.94
N ASN A 33 -10.72 -20.14 6.67
CA ASN A 33 -12.18 -20.09 6.58
C ASN A 33 -12.75 -18.72 6.99
N ARG A 34 -12.19 -18.08 8.01
CA ARG A 34 -12.65 -16.77 8.50
C ARG A 34 -12.30 -15.61 7.57
N LEU A 35 -11.37 -15.81 6.65
CA LEU A 35 -11.08 -14.85 5.58
C LEU A 35 -12.03 -14.98 4.38
N GLU A 36 -12.83 -16.06 4.30
CA GLU A 36 -13.80 -16.23 3.22
C GLU A 36 -14.84 -15.09 3.23
N GLY A 37 -15.04 -14.47 2.07
CA GLY A 37 -15.95 -13.33 1.92
C GLY A 37 -15.42 -11.99 2.44
N THR A 38 -14.21 -11.96 3.03
CA THR A 38 -13.51 -10.70 3.32
C THR A 38 -12.83 -10.14 2.07
N GLN A 39 -12.32 -8.91 2.17
CA GLN A 39 -11.55 -8.27 1.10
C GLN A 39 -10.02 -8.48 1.23
N VAL A 40 -9.57 -9.28 2.20
CA VAL A 40 -8.15 -9.64 2.36
C VAL A 40 -7.67 -10.38 1.10
N ASP A 41 -6.52 -9.99 0.56
CA ASP A 41 -6.06 -10.52 -0.73
C ASP A 41 -5.21 -11.77 -0.58
N CYS A 42 -4.46 -11.87 0.52
CA CYS A 42 -3.42 -12.87 0.69
C CYS A 42 -3.37 -13.37 2.13
N ILE A 43 -3.04 -14.66 2.27
CA ILE A 43 -2.58 -15.23 3.53
C ILE A 43 -1.11 -15.65 3.39
N LYS A 44 -0.28 -15.25 4.35
CA LYS A 44 1.15 -15.58 4.40
C LYS A 44 1.43 -16.53 5.55
N PHE A 45 2.26 -17.53 5.28
CA PHE A 45 2.67 -18.56 6.25
C PHE A 45 4.18 -18.56 6.44
N HIS A 46 4.64 -18.82 7.66
CA HIS A 46 6.02 -19.21 7.93
C HIS A 46 6.13 -20.72 7.78
N MET A 47 7.19 -21.20 7.14
CA MET A 47 7.38 -22.62 6.87
C MET A 47 8.83 -23.02 7.14
N LEU A 48 8.96 -24.00 8.02
CA LEU A 48 10.21 -24.62 8.42
C LEU A 48 10.00 -26.14 8.44
N PHE A 49 10.89 -26.90 7.79
CA PHE A 49 10.87 -28.36 7.81
C PHE A 49 12.11 -28.96 8.48
N ASN A 50 13.25 -28.27 8.35
CA ASN A 50 14.55 -28.67 8.87
C ASN A 50 15.02 -27.63 9.90
N SER A 51 14.63 -27.81 11.16
CA SER A 51 15.04 -26.92 12.25
C SER A 51 16.56 -26.83 12.43
N SER A 52 17.33 -27.84 12.01
CA SER A 52 18.79 -27.82 12.11
C SER A 52 19.47 -26.80 11.16
N GLU A 53 18.78 -26.34 10.12
CA GLU A 53 19.25 -25.23 9.27
C GLU A 53 18.92 -23.86 9.89
N TYR A 54 17.91 -23.80 10.76
CA TYR A 54 17.38 -22.56 11.31
C TYR A 54 18.01 -22.19 12.65
N ILE A 55 18.25 -23.19 13.51
CA ILE A 55 18.64 -22.96 14.89
C ILE A 55 19.64 -24.01 15.39
N VAL A 56 20.58 -23.55 16.23
CA VAL A 56 21.55 -24.44 16.87
C VAL A 56 20.91 -25.19 18.05
N PRO A 57 21.29 -26.46 18.31
CA PRO A 57 20.71 -27.25 19.40
C PRO A 57 20.84 -26.59 20.79
N GLU A 58 21.89 -25.79 21.01
CA GLU A 58 22.19 -25.13 22.29
C GLU A 58 21.17 -24.06 22.67
N TYR A 59 20.34 -23.57 21.75
CA TYR A 59 19.26 -22.63 22.05
C TYR A 59 18.01 -23.39 22.51
N GLU A 60 18.09 -23.99 23.69
CA GLU A 60 17.07 -24.91 24.22
C GLU A 60 15.68 -24.30 24.38
N GLU A 61 15.54 -23.03 24.77
CA GLU A 61 14.21 -22.42 24.95
C GLU A 61 13.47 -22.29 23.62
N LEU A 62 14.15 -21.83 22.58
CA LEU A 62 13.53 -21.62 21.28
C LEU A 62 13.31 -22.94 20.54
N ASN A 63 14.22 -23.91 20.66
CA ASN A 63 14.03 -25.27 20.15
C ASN A 63 12.76 -25.93 20.70
N ARG A 64 12.51 -25.81 22.01
CA ARG A 64 11.29 -26.35 22.64
C ARG A 64 10.00 -25.76 22.07
N CYS A 65 10.02 -24.49 21.69
CA CYS A 65 8.88 -23.84 21.05
C CYS A 65 8.73 -24.31 19.60
N LEU A 66 9.84 -24.35 18.84
CA LEU A 66 9.84 -24.70 17.41
C LEU A 66 9.27 -26.10 17.15
N ASP A 67 9.65 -27.11 17.94
CA ASP A 67 9.14 -28.47 17.77
C ASP A 67 7.61 -28.55 17.85
N GLY A 68 6.99 -27.70 18.69
CA GLY A 68 5.55 -27.59 18.81
C GLY A 68 4.90 -26.77 17.69
N TRP A 69 5.66 -26.05 16.87
CA TRP A 69 5.15 -25.17 15.84
C TRP A 69 5.08 -25.82 14.46
N LEU A 70 5.86 -26.87 14.20
CA LEU A 70 6.00 -27.42 12.86
C LEU A 70 4.78 -28.24 12.41
N LEU A 71 4.54 -28.22 11.11
CA LEU A 71 3.51 -29.02 10.44
C LEU A 71 4.14 -29.90 9.37
N GLU A 72 3.54 -31.06 9.12
CA GLU A 72 4.03 -31.97 8.09
C GLU A 72 3.72 -31.46 6.67
N ARG A 73 4.48 -31.94 5.68
CA ARG A 73 4.29 -31.59 4.26
C ARG A 73 2.85 -31.83 3.78
N ASN A 74 2.21 -32.92 4.20
CA ASN A 74 0.82 -33.21 3.82
C ASN A 74 -0.18 -32.21 4.43
N ASP A 75 0.11 -31.70 5.64
CA ASP A 75 -0.73 -30.68 6.25
C ASP A 75 -0.67 -29.37 5.48
N TRP A 76 0.53 -28.97 5.07
CA TRP A 76 0.73 -27.79 4.23
C TRP A 76 0.02 -27.91 2.87
N LEU A 77 0.00 -29.09 2.26
CA LEU A 77 -0.78 -29.31 1.03
C LEU A 77 -2.26 -29.02 1.24
N ASP A 78 -2.85 -29.55 2.32
CA ASP A 78 -4.26 -29.31 2.63
C ASP A 78 -4.55 -27.83 2.91
N ILE A 79 -3.67 -27.17 3.68
CA ILE A 79 -3.76 -25.75 4.03
C ILE A 79 -3.72 -24.87 2.78
N LEU A 80 -2.75 -25.10 1.88
CA LEU A 80 -2.60 -24.31 0.68
C LEU A 80 -3.74 -24.54 -0.31
N ASN A 81 -4.20 -25.79 -0.48
CA ASN A 81 -5.38 -26.08 -1.28
C ASN A 81 -6.61 -25.34 -0.72
N LYS A 82 -6.79 -25.32 0.60
CA LYS A 82 -7.88 -24.59 1.23
C LYS A 82 -7.79 -23.08 1.00
N ALA A 83 -6.60 -22.49 1.08
CA ALA A 83 -6.40 -21.07 0.76
C ALA A 83 -6.78 -20.75 -0.70
N LYS A 84 -6.42 -21.62 -1.65
CA LYS A 84 -6.81 -21.47 -3.07
C LYS A 84 -8.30 -21.59 -3.31
N LEU A 85 -8.97 -22.53 -2.64
CA LEU A 85 -10.43 -22.66 -2.70
C LEU A 85 -11.12 -21.36 -2.25
N ASN A 86 -10.56 -20.71 -1.22
CA ASN A 86 -11.04 -19.43 -0.71
C ASN A 86 -10.56 -18.21 -1.53
N LYS A 87 -9.92 -18.44 -2.68
CA LYS A 87 -9.42 -17.41 -3.62
C LYS A 87 -8.39 -16.45 -3.01
N LEU A 88 -7.65 -16.91 -2.01
CA LEU A 88 -6.54 -16.16 -1.43
C LEU A 88 -5.26 -16.43 -2.22
N ASP A 89 -4.50 -15.37 -2.46
CA ASP A 89 -3.11 -15.54 -2.83
C ASP A 89 -2.35 -16.14 -1.63
N THR A 90 -1.29 -16.90 -1.89
CA THR A 90 -0.46 -17.51 -0.84
C THR A 90 0.99 -17.08 -0.99
N ILE A 91 1.55 -16.56 0.09
CA ILE A 91 2.98 -16.25 0.21
C ILE A 91 3.57 -17.18 1.26
N ILE A 92 4.73 -17.76 0.97
CA ILE A 92 5.47 -18.59 1.94
C ILE A 92 6.73 -17.83 2.33
N LEU A 93 6.85 -17.50 3.61
CA LEU A 93 8.13 -17.12 4.20
C LEU A 93 8.88 -18.40 4.53
N THR A 94 10.01 -18.61 3.85
CA THR A 94 10.80 -19.85 3.96
C THR A 94 11.94 -19.67 4.93
N ASP A 95 11.97 -20.50 5.97
CA ASP A 95 12.97 -20.47 7.04
C ASP A 95 14.13 -21.47 6.81
N ASP A 96 14.05 -22.30 5.78
CA ASP A 96 15.07 -23.30 5.42
C ASP A 96 15.06 -23.61 3.92
N VAL A 97 16.07 -24.33 3.41
CA VAL A 97 16.11 -24.71 1.98
C VAL A 97 14.99 -25.70 1.64
N GLU A 98 14.58 -26.52 2.61
CA GLU A 98 13.58 -27.55 2.39
C GLU A 98 12.16 -26.98 2.19
N SER A 99 11.80 -25.87 2.84
CA SER A 99 10.55 -25.15 2.56
C SER A 99 10.56 -24.53 1.16
N VAL A 100 11.71 -24.08 0.65
CA VAL A 100 11.84 -23.67 -0.75
C VAL A 100 11.65 -24.85 -1.71
N ASN A 101 12.18 -26.03 -1.38
CA ASN A 101 11.98 -27.25 -2.18
C ASN A 101 10.50 -27.65 -2.21
N PHE A 102 9.82 -27.59 -1.07
CA PHE A 102 8.37 -27.81 -1.00
C PHE A 102 7.61 -26.82 -1.89
N CYS A 103 7.98 -25.53 -1.87
CA CYS A 103 7.38 -24.52 -2.75
C CYS A 103 7.60 -24.86 -4.23
N ARG A 104 8.79 -25.35 -4.61
CA ARG A 104 9.12 -25.78 -5.98
C ARG A 104 8.22 -26.92 -6.45
N GLU A 105 8.09 -27.97 -5.65
CA GLU A 105 7.24 -29.13 -5.91
C GLU A 105 5.76 -28.72 -6.06
N ASN A 106 5.34 -27.71 -5.29
CA ASN A 106 3.94 -27.27 -5.18
C ASN A 106 3.70 -25.86 -5.76
N ASN A 107 4.49 -25.44 -6.74
CA ASN A 107 4.53 -24.06 -7.26
C ASN A 107 3.17 -23.51 -7.76
N LYS A 108 2.20 -24.36 -8.09
CA LYS A 108 0.85 -23.95 -8.47
C LYS A 108 0.03 -23.43 -7.29
N LEU A 109 0.38 -23.83 -6.08
CA LEU A 109 -0.26 -23.45 -4.83
C LEU A 109 0.46 -22.29 -4.12
N VAL A 110 1.52 -21.74 -4.71
CA VAL A 110 2.36 -20.66 -4.15
C VAL A 110 2.38 -19.49 -5.12
N ASP A 111 1.99 -18.29 -4.70
CA ASP A 111 2.00 -17.08 -5.55
C ASP A 111 3.24 -16.21 -5.33
N GLY A 112 3.81 -16.26 -4.14
CA GLY A 112 5.06 -15.58 -3.81
C GLY A 112 5.85 -16.32 -2.73
N ILE A 113 7.13 -15.99 -2.64
CA ILE A 113 8.04 -16.49 -1.61
C ILE A 113 8.70 -15.30 -0.92
N GLU A 114 8.95 -15.41 0.38
CA GLU A 114 9.63 -14.39 1.17
C GLU A 114 10.87 -14.94 1.85
N VAL A 115 11.94 -14.15 1.85
CA VAL A 115 13.09 -14.33 2.74
C VAL A 115 13.09 -13.19 3.75
N HIS A 116 13.00 -13.54 5.04
CA HIS A 116 13.00 -12.56 6.12
C HIS A 116 14.33 -11.83 6.22
N ALA A 117 14.33 -10.58 6.70
CA ALA A 117 15.56 -9.80 6.88
C ALA A 117 16.60 -10.53 7.75
N ALA A 118 16.15 -11.22 8.80
CA ALA A 118 17.03 -12.01 9.68
C ALA A 118 17.75 -13.16 8.97
N CYS A 119 17.22 -13.66 7.85
CA CYS A 119 17.77 -14.78 7.09
C CYS A 119 18.46 -14.35 5.80
N ILE A 120 18.57 -13.05 5.50
CA ILE A 120 19.08 -12.58 4.20
C ILE A 120 20.54 -12.98 3.95
N ASN A 121 21.31 -13.15 5.04
CA ASN A 121 22.71 -13.54 4.99
C ASN A 121 22.90 -15.05 4.75
N ASP A 122 21.84 -15.86 4.85
CA ASP A 122 21.88 -17.24 4.40
C ASP A 122 21.71 -17.30 2.88
N LEU A 123 22.84 -17.24 2.19
CA LEU A 123 22.88 -17.29 0.72
C LEU A 123 22.29 -18.59 0.16
N LYS A 124 22.23 -19.70 0.92
CA LYS A 124 21.65 -20.95 0.41
C LYS A 124 20.14 -20.80 0.24
N ILE A 125 19.46 -20.28 1.26
CA ILE A 125 18.02 -20.05 1.22
C ILE A 125 17.71 -18.92 0.23
N LEU A 126 18.47 -17.82 0.28
CA LEU A 126 18.30 -16.69 -0.63
C LEU A 126 18.40 -17.12 -2.10
N ASP A 127 19.46 -17.85 -2.47
CA ASP A 127 19.64 -18.31 -3.85
C ASP A 127 18.58 -19.31 -4.28
N ALA A 128 18.18 -20.21 -3.38
CA ALA A 128 17.10 -21.16 -3.66
C ALA A 128 15.77 -20.43 -3.93
N ALA A 129 15.44 -19.41 -3.13
CA ALA A 129 14.21 -18.63 -3.24
C ALA A 129 14.20 -17.71 -4.48
N ILE A 130 15.35 -17.10 -4.81
CA ILE A 130 15.57 -16.33 -6.04
C ILE A 130 15.38 -17.25 -7.26
N LYS A 131 16.02 -18.42 -7.25
CA LYS A 131 15.89 -19.40 -8.34
C LYS A 131 14.45 -19.86 -8.51
N PHE A 132 13.75 -20.17 -7.41
CA PHE A 132 12.32 -20.50 -7.46
C PHE A 132 11.49 -19.37 -8.09
N SER A 133 11.68 -18.14 -7.62
CA SER A 133 10.95 -16.98 -8.13
C SER A 133 11.17 -16.78 -9.62
N ARG A 134 12.40 -16.95 -10.10
CA ARG A 134 12.75 -16.86 -11.52
C ARG A 134 12.15 -18.01 -12.34
N ASP A 135 12.37 -19.25 -11.92
CA ASP A 135 12.01 -20.45 -12.69
C ASP A 135 10.48 -20.58 -12.86
N TYR A 136 9.70 -20.10 -11.88
CA TYR A 136 8.24 -20.18 -11.89
C TYR A 136 7.53 -18.83 -12.05
N ASN A 137 8.28 -17.76 -12.30
CA ASN A 137 7.77 -16.39 -12.44
C ASN A 137 6.86 -15.97 -11.26
N LYS A 138 7.35 -16.19 -10.04
CA LYS A 138 6.67 -15.84 -8.79
C LYS A 138 7.20 -14.52 -8.23
N VAL A 139 6.42 -13.90 -7.35
CA VAL A 139 6.84 -12.66 -6.70
C VAL A 139 7.79 -13.00 -5.56
N PHE A 140 8.95 -12.35 -5.57
CA PHE A 140 9.94 -12.46 -4.51
C PHE A 140 9.76 -11.32 -3.52
N PHE A 141 9.52 -11.66 -2.26
CA PHE A 141 9.46 -10.73 -1.14
C PHE A 141 10.76 -10.82 -0.36
N VAL A 142 11.26 -9.68 0.12
CA VAL A 142 12.48 -9.63 0.92
C VAL A 142 12.35 -8.60 2.02
N GLY A 143 12.59 -9.01 3.26
CA GLY A 143 12.67 -8.10 4.40
C GLY A 143 13.89 -7.19 4.29
N ILE A 144 13.71 -5.88 4.47
CA ILE A 144 14.78 -4.87 4.32
C ILE A 144 15.04 -4.04 5.58
N SER A 145 14.44 -4.41 6.71
CA SER A 145 14.66 -3.72 7.98
C SER A 145 15.91 -4.23 8.69
N GLY A 146 16.54 -3.37 9.48
CA GLY A 146 17.75 -3.72 10.25
C GLY A 146 19.07 -3.48 9.51
N PHE A 147 19.02 -3.01 8.26
CA PHE A 147 20.21 -2.73 7.45
C PHE A 147 20.54 -1.24 7.35
N GLU A 148 21.84 -0.94 7.31
CA GLU A 148 22.33 0.36 6.87
C GLU A 148 22.18 0.52 5.35
N PHE A 149 22.32 1.75 4.84
CA PHE A 149 22.12 2.03 3.42
C PHE A 149 23.09 1.27 2.51
N GLN A 150 24.35 1.11 2.93
CA GLN A 150 25.39 0.41 2.18
C GLN A 150 25.05 -1.08 2.03
N GLU A 151 24.61 -1.72 3.11
CA GLU A 151 24.22 -3.13 3.11
C GLU A 151 22.93 -3.33 2.30
N LEU A 152 21.94 -2.45 2.47
CA LEU A 152 20.74 -2.47 1.64
C LEU A 152 21.10 -2.33 0.15
N SER A 153 22.05 -1.44 -0.21
CA SER A 153 22.49 -1.27 -1.60
C SER A 153 23.10 -2.55 -2.16
N ALA A 154 23.94 -3.25 -1.38
CA ALA A 154 24.52 -4.53 -1.79
C ALA A 154 23.45 -5.63 -1.96
N ILE A 155 22.45 -5.68 -1.09
CA ILE A 155 21.30 -6.59 -1.23
C ILE A 155 20.53 -6.29 -2.52
N ILE A 156 20.27 -5.01 -2.83
CA ILE A 156 19.59 -4.63 -4.06
C ILE A 156 20.41 -5.00 -5.29
N GLU A 157 21.71 -4.70 -5.33
CA GLU A 157 22.61 -5.08 -6.42
C GLU A 157 22.59 -6.59 -6.65
N TYR A 158 22.62 -7.39 -5.58
CA TYR A 158 22.50 -8.85 -5.65
C TYR A 158 21.20 -9.31 -6.35
N LEU A 159 20.07 -8.70 -6.00
CA LEU A 159 18.76 -9.00 -6.59
C LEU A 159 18.64 -8.54 -8.05
N GLU A 160 19.29 -7.42 -8.39
CA GLU A 160 19.34 -6.89 -9.75
C GLU A 160 20.19 -7.78 -10.67
N ASP A 161 21.33 -8.27 -10.19
CA ASP A 161 22.20 -9.22 -10.89
C ASP A 161 21.51 -10.57 -11.13
N ALA A 162 20.66 -11.00 -10.19
CA ALA A 162 19.80 -12.16 -10.35
C ALA A 162 18.70 -11.98 -11.42
N LYS A 163 18.51 -10.74 -11.93
CA LYS A 163 17.52 -10.35 -12.95
C LYS A 163 16.07 -10.64 -12.55
N LEU A 164 15.75 -10.52 -11.27
CA LEU A 164 14.37 -10.59 -10.82
C LEU A 164 13.63 -9.29 -11.15
N GLU A 165 12.51 -9.40 -11.87
CA GLU A 165 11.63 -8.26 -12.19
C GLU A 165 10.56 -8.04 -11.11
N ASN A 166 10.04 -9.14 -10.54
CA ASN A 166 8.91 -9.15 -9.62
C ASN A 166 9.39 -9.21 -8.17
N VAL A 167 9.98 -8.12 -7.68
CA VAL A 167 10.49 -8.01 -6.30
C VAL A 167 9.69 -6.99 -5.49
N VAL A 168 9.40 -7.36 -4.24
CA VAL A 168 8.80 -6.51 -3.20
C VAL A 168 9.75 -6.43 -2.01
N LEU A 169 10.13 -5.21 -1.65
CA LEU A 169 10.90 -4.91 -0.45
C LEU A 169 9.94 -4.68 0.72
N MET A 170 9.97 -5.55 1.71
CA MET A 170 9.13 -5.46 2.91
C MET A 170 9.84 -4.66 4.00
N TYR A 171 9.33 -3.45 4.25
CA TYR A 171 9.81 -2.58 5.32
C TYR A 171 8.98 -2.76 6.59
N GLY A 172 9.61 -2.73 7.76
CA GLY A 172 8.97 -3.06 9.03
C GLY A 172 9.76 -4.12 9.79
N PHE A 173 9.74 -4.03 11.11
CA PHE A 173 10.44 -4.96 11.99
C PHE A 173 9.62 -5.12 13.27
N GLN A 174 9.87 -6.20 14.00
CA GLN A 174 9.27 -6.49 15.29
C GLN A 174 10.31 -6.36 16.41
N ASN A 175 10.05 -5.49 17.39
CA ASN A 175 10.74 -5.49 18.70
C ASN A 175 9.75 -5.66 19.87
N PHE A 176 8.77 -6.55 19.66
CA PHE A 176 7.83 -7.14 20.63
C PHE A 176 7.17 -6.19 21.66
N PRO A 177 6.20 -5.35 21.28
CA PRO A 177 5.82 -4.92 19.93
C PRO A 177 6.57 -3.64 19.51
N THR A 178 6.41 -3.24 18.26
CA THR A 178 7.17 -2.11 17.73
C THR A 178 6.77 -0.76 18.31
N LYS A 179 7.75 -0.06 18.91
CA LYS A 179 7.55 1.30 19.42
C LYS A 179 7.41 2.27 18.25
N LEU A 180 6.40 3.14 18.33
CA LEU A 180 6.05 4.08 17.26
C LEU A 180 7.24 4.93 16.78
N GLN A 181 8.07 5.40 17.71
CA GLN A 181 9.22 6.26 17.42
C GLN A 181 10.33 5.56 16.63
N ASP A 182 10.39 4.22 16.67
CA ASP A 182 11.44 3.43 16.02
C ASP A 182 11.04 3.04 14.57
N ILE A 183 9.76 3.16 14.18
CA ILE A 183 9.23 2.70 12.88
C ILE A 183 9.81 3.48 11.71
N ASN A 184 9.96 4.80 11.83
CA ASN A 184 10.49 5.69 10.79
C ASN A 184 9.92 5.46 9.36
N LEU A 185 8.60 5.62 9.19
CA LEU A 185 7.93 5.47 7.89
C LEU A 185 8.46 6.40 6.78
N SER A 186 9.21 7.45 7.12
CA SER A 186 9.84 8.35 6.15
C SER A 186 10.87 7.67 5.24
N LYS A 187 11.35 6.47 5.61
CA LYS A 187 12.21 5.65 4.75
C LYS A 187 11.48 5.12 3.51
N ILE A 188 10.17 4.87 3.58
CA ILE A 188 9.38 4.32 2.46
C ILE A 188 9.52 5.17 1.18
N PRO A 189 9.24 6.50 1.18
CA PRO A 189 9.38 7.31 -0.02
C PRO A 189 10.83 7.48 -0.47
N LEU A 190 11.81 7.35 0.43
CA LEU A 190 13.23 7.39 0.07
C LEU A 190 13.63 6.13 -0.70
N ILE A 191 13.31 4.95 -0.16
CA ILE A 191 13.55 3.63 -0.79
C ILE A 191 12.92 3.61 -2.19
N LYS A 192 11.67 4.05 -2.30
CA LYS A 192 10.94 4.10 -3.58
C LYS A 192 11.54 5.05 -4.62
N LYS A 193 12.26 6.08 -4.20
CA LYS A 193 12.99 7.00 -5.11
C LYS A 193 14.33 6.42 -5.55
N ALA A 194 14.99 5.68 -4.67
CA ALA A 194 16.32 5.13 -4.90
C ALA A 194 16.28 3.79 -5.66
N ILE A 195 15.24 2.99 -5.45
CA ILE A 195 15.17 1.59 -5.88
C ILE A 195 13.92 1.37 -6.76
N ARG A 196 14.09 0.61 -7.84
CA ARG A 196 13.02 0.33 -8.83
C ARG A 196 11.92 -0.61 -8.32
N TYR A 197 12.21 -1.39 -7.29
CA TYR A 197 11.31 -2.40 -6.74
C TYR A 197 10.14 -1.81 -5.96
N LYS A 198 9.09 -2.61 -5.79
CA LYS A 198 7.96 -2.19 -4.95
C LYS A 198 8.35 -2.22 -3.49
N VAL A 199 7.67 -1.38 -2.70
CA VAL A 199 7.83 -1.35 -1.26
C VAL A 199 6.51 -1.78 -0.63
N GLY A 200 6.59 -2.70 0.32
CA GLY A 200 5.52 -3.06 1.25
C GLY A 200 5.84 -2.62 2.67
N TYR A 201 4.85 -2.68 3.55
CA TYR A 201 5.00 -2.39 4.97
C TYR A 201 4.43 -3.52 5.81
N ALA A 202 5.24 -4.08 6.71
CA ALA A 202 4.87 -5.08 7.70
C ALA A 202 4.73 -4.43 9.08
N ASP A 203 3.49 -4.33 9.57
CA ASP A 203 3.16 -3.66 10.81
C ASP A 203 3.17 -4.61 12.02
N HIS A 204 4.13 -4.39 12.91
CA HIS A 204 4.26 -5.11 14.17
C HIS A 204 3.94 -4.24 15.38
N THR A 205 3.06 -3.25 15.23
CA THR A 205 2.57 -2.48 16.37
C THR A 205 1.52 -3.27 17.16
N LYS A 206 1.39 -2.96 18.45
CA LYS A 206 0.52 -3.74 19.35
C LYS A 206 -0.92 -3.72 18.85
N TYR A 207 -1.62 -4.86 18.93
CA TYR A 207 -2.97 -5.00 18.37
C TYR A 207 -3.96 -3.94 18.90
N ASN A 208 -3.82 -3.55 20.17
CA ASN A 208 -4.67 -2.55 20.84
C ASN A 208 -4.08 -1.13 20.88
N ASP A 209 -2.99 -0.86 20.16
CA ASP A 209 -2.49 0.51 20.00
C ASP A 209 -3.45 1.31 19.13
N VAL A 210 -3.87 2.48 19.64
CA VAL A 210 -4.80 3.38 18.95
C VAL A 210 -4.26 3.91 17.61
N ASN A 211 -2.94 3.81 17.38
CA ASN A 211 -2.27 4.30 16.18
C ASN A 211 -2.02 3.21 15.13
N LYS A 212 -2.18 1.92 15.44
CA LYS A 212 -1.83 0.81 14.53
C LYS A 212 -2.41 0.98 13.13
N GLU A 213 -3.71 1.24 13.05
CA GLU A 213 -4.39 1.42 11.76
C GLU A 213 -3.93 2.69 11.04
N ASN A 214 -3.70 3.78 11.77
CA ASN A 214 -3.19 5.03 11.20
C ASN A 214 -1.79 4.86 10.62
N LEU A 215 -0.94 4.02 11.22
CA LEU A 215 0.38 3.70 10.70
C LEU A 215 0.31 2.93 9.38
N ILE A 216 -0.55 1.90 9.30
CA ILE A 216 -0.82 1.14 8.08
C ILE A 216 -1.30 2.08 6.96
N TYR A 217 -2.27 2.95 7.26
CA TYR A 217 -2.77 3.94 6.30
C TYR A 217 -1.70 4.95 5.87
N THR A 218 -0.85 5.38 6.80
CA THR A 218 0.24 6.32 6.53
C THR A 218 1.34 5.68 5.68
N ALA A 219 1.72 4.43 5.97
CA ALA A 219 2.67 3.68 5.16
C ALA A 219 2.16 3.55 3.72
N TYR A 220 0.86 3.24 3.57
CA TYR A 220 0.20 3.20 2.27
C TYR A 220 0.28 4.52 1.51
N THR A 221 -0.05 5.65 2.17
CA THR A 221 -0.01 6.97 1.52
C THR A 221 1.42 7.40 1.15
N LEU A 222 2.40 6.98 1.93
CA LEU A 222 3.83 7.19 1.67
C LEU A 222 4.37 6.31 0.52
N GLY A 223 3.56 5.35 0.05
CA GLY A 223 3.80 4.61 -1.17
C GLY A 223 4.14 3.13 -0.98
N ALA A 224 3.93 2.57 0.21
CA ALA A 224 3.95 1.14 0.44
C ALA A 224 2.60 0.53 0.01
N ASN A 225 2.50 0.03 -1.22
CA ASN A 225 1.22 -0.42 -1.77
C ASN A 225 0.75 -1.76 -1.19
N ILE A 226 1.68 -2.50 -0.58
CA ILE A 226 1.46 -3.78 0.09
C ILE A 226 1.53 -3.53 1.60
N GLN A 227 0.54 -4.03 2.32
CA GLN A 227 0.42 -3.93 3.76
C GLN A 227 0.34 -5.35 4.32
N GLU A 228 1.09 -5.60 5.37
CA GLU A 228 1.16 -6.90 6.03
C GLU A 228 0.96 -6.70 7.53
N VAL A 229 0.13 -7.58 8.11
CA VAL A 229 -0.19 -7.56 9.53
C VAL A 229 -0.37 -8.99 10.01
N HIS A 230 0.10 -9.28 11.21
CA HIS A 230 -0.19 -10.55 11.87
C HIS A 230 -1.71 -10.77 12.01
N TYR A 231 -2.13 -12.00 11.80
CA TYR A 231 -3.53 -12.43 11.78
C TYR A 231 -3.77 -13.54 12.81
N VAL A 232 -4.77 -13.36 13.66
CA VAL A 232 -5.19 -14.33 14.68
C VAL A 232 -6.71 -14.50 14.68
N LEU A 233 -7.22 -15.61 15.23
CA LEU A 233 -8.67 -15.81 15.37
C LEU A 233 -9.30 -14.91 16.45
N GLY A 234 -8.57 -14.67 17.55
CA GLY A 234 -8.99 -13.82 18.66
C GLY A 234 -7.90 -12.84 19.07
N GLU A 235 -8.23 -11.55 19.07
CA GLU A 235 -7.30 -10.49 19.46
C GLU A 235 -7.01 -10.53 20.97
N GLY A 236 -5.74 -10.60 21.34
CA GLY A 236 -5.33 -10.72 22.73
C GLY A 236 -5.40 -12.13 23.32
N GLU A 237 -5.88 -13.13 22.56
CA GLU A 237 -5.75 -14.53 22.95
C GLU A 237 -4.28 -14.95 22.86
N GLU A 238 -3.71 -15.44 23.97
CA GLU A 238 -2.31 -15.82 24.02
C GLU A 238 -2.01 -16.98 23.08
N ARG A 239 -1.29 -16.67 22.01
CA ARG A 239 -0.64 -17.59 21.08
C ARG A 239 0.64 -16.92 20.58
N THR A 240 1.49 -17.65 19.89
CA THR A 240 2.69 -17.08 19.27
C THR A 240 2.33 -15.86 18.40
N ASP A 241 3.04 -14.74 18.64
CA ASP A 241 2.88 -13.45 17.97
C ASP A 241 1.51 -12.72 18.11
N TYR A 242 0.65 -13.15 19.04
CA TYR A 242 -0.67 -12.54 19.27
C TYR A 242 -0.63 -11.03 19.61
N ILE A 243 0.49 -10.56 20.17
CA ILE A 243 0.63 -9.18 20.66
C ILE A 243 0.46 -8.12 19.55
N THR A 244 0.67 -8.48 18.29
CA THR A 244 0.50 -7.61 17.12
C THR A 244 -0.66 -8.05 16.20
N GLY A 245 -1.21 -9.24 16.46
CA GLY A 245 -2.21 -9.90 15.62
C GLY A 245 -3.58 -9.25 15.65
N LEU A 246 -4.22 -9.16 14.49
CA LEU A 246 -5.58 -8.65 14.31
C LEU A 246 -6.56 -9.77 13.93
N SER A 247 -7.84 -9.58 14.23
CA SER A 247 -8.91 -10.46 13.75
C SER A 247 -9.24 -10.21 12.27
N ASN A 248 -9.94 -11.15 11.65
CA ASN A 248 -10.41 -11.04 10.26
C ASN A 248 -11.34 -9.84 10.05
N ILE A 249 -12.15 -9.50 11.06
CA ILE A 249 -13.06 -8.34 11.02
C ILE A 249 -12.25 -7.05 10.90
N ARG A 250 -11.20 -6.89 11.71
CA ARG A 250 -10.34 -5.70 11.65
C ARG A 250 -9.52 -5.64 10.38
N LEU A 251 -8.98 -6.76 9.90
CA LEU A 251 -8.30 -6.79 8.61
C LEU A 251 -9.22 -6.38 7.45
N ASN A 252 -10.48 -6.84 7.45
CA ASN A 252 -11.45 -6.41 6.45
C ASN A 252 -11.73 -4.90 6.52
N ASN A 253 -11.90 -4.34 7.72
CA ASN A 253 -12.10 -2.90 7.92
C ASN A 253 -10.89 -2.08 7.45
N ILE A 254 -9.67 -2.54 7.74
CA ILE A 254 -8.42 -1.94 7.27
C ILE A 254 -8.39 -1.92 5.75
N LYS A 255 -8.70 -3.05 5.10
CA LYS A 255 -8.74 -3.14 3.64
C LYS A 255 -9.77 -2.19 3.03
N GLU A 256 -10.99 -2.14 3.56
CA GLU A 256 -12.03 -1.20 3.12
C GLU A 256 -11.57 0.25 3.23
N LYS A 257 -10.93 0.59 4.35
CA LYS A 257 -10.39 1.93 4.55
C LYS A 257 -9.27 2.25 3.57
N LEU A 258 -8.35 1.30 3.32
CA LEU A 258 -7.28 1.45 2.34
C LEU A 258 -7.84 1.66 0.92
N ILE A 259 -8.91 0.95 0.52
CA ILE A 259 -9.60 1.17 -0.77
C ILE A 259 -10.16 2.59 -0.84
N ASN A 260 -10.83 3.07 0.21
CA ASN A 260 -11.37 4.43 0.25
C ASN A 260 -10.25 5.49 0.20
N ILE A 261 -9.13 5.25 0.89
CA ILE A 261 -7.94 6.12 0.84
C ILE A 261 -7.35 6.13 -0.56
N HIS A 262 -7.22 4.97 -1.21
CA HIS A 262 -6.74 4.85 -2.58
C HIS A 262 -7.58 5.69 -3.55
N LEU A 263 -8.90 5.56 -3.49
CA LEU A 263 -9.83 6.35 -4.29
C LEU A 263 -9.69 7.85 -4.03
N SER A 264 -9.44 8.25 -2.77
CA SER A 264 -9.28 9.65 -2.38
C SER A 264 -7.92 10.25 -2.79
N ILE A 265 -6.85 9.46 -2.76
CA ILE A 265 -5.52 9.87 -3.26
C ILE A 265 -5.60 10.10 -4.77
N GLY A 266 -6.28 9.20 -5.49
CA GLY A 266 -6.49 9.31 -6.93
C GLY A 266 -5.19 9.25 -7.74
N ASN A 267 -5.20 9.92 -8.89
CA ASN A 267 -4.07 10.01 -9.81
C ASN A 267 -3.58 11.47 -9.90
N VAL A 268 -2.31 11.65 -10.24
CA VAL A 268 -1.75 12.98 -10.49
C VAL A 268 -2.30 13.49 -11.83
N ASP A 269 -3.43 14.18 -11.78
CA ASP A 269 -4.10 14.79 -12.92
C ASP A 269 -4.73 16.12 -12.50
N PHE A 270 -4.29 17.22 -13.13
CA PHE A 270 -4.82 18.57 -12.87
C PHE A 270 -6.08 18.89 -13.69
N ARG A 271 -6.54 17.98 -14.56
CA ARG A 271 -7.80 18.16 -15.27
C ARG A 271 -8.95 18.08 -14.27
N LEU A 272 -9.82 19.08 -14.35
CA LEU A 272 -10.95 19.19 -13.43
C LEU A 272 -11.93 18.02 -13.62
N ASN A 273 -12.21 17.34 -12.51
CA ASN A 273 -13.28 16.36 -12.43
C ASN A 273 -14.67 17.04 -12.50
N LYS A 274 -15.73 16.23 -12.52
CA LYS A 274 -17.12 16.74 -12.62
C LYS A 274 -17.46 17.72 -11.49
N GLY A 275 -17.15 17.37 -10.24
CA GLY A 275 -17.42 18.21 -9.07
C GLY A 275 -16.62 19.52 -9.10
N GLU A 276 -15.36 19.47 -9.52
CA GLU A 276 -14.53 20.68 -9.68
C GLU A 276 -15.07 21.61 -10.76
N ARG A 277 -15.58 21.07 -11.88
CA ARG A 277 -16.22 21.87 -12.94
C ARG A 277 -17.49 22.55 -12.46
N GLU A 278 -18.32 21.84 -11.70
CA GLU A 278 -19.51 22.42 -11.05
C GLU A 278 -19.10 23.52 -10.06
N TYR A 279 -18.01 23.32 -9.33
CA TYR A 279 -17.48 24.30 -8.36
C TYR A 279 -17.08 25.64 -9.02
N LEU A 280 -16.73 25.64 -10.31
CA LEU A 280 -16.38 26.87 -11.03
C LEU A 280 -17.52 27.89 -11.08
N SER A 281 -18.77 27.43 -10.99
CA SER A 281 -19.94 28.32 -10.94
C SER A 281 -19.99 29.19 -9.68
N PHE A 282 -19.31 28.80 -8.59
CA PHE A 282 -19.24 29.57 -7.34
C PHE A 282 -18.15 30.66 -7.34
N ARG A 283 -17.29 30.71 -8.37
CA ARG A 283 -16.25 31.73 -8.49
C ARG A 283 -16.88 33.10 -8.76
N LYS A 284 -16.27 34.16 -8.22
CA LYS A 284 -16.65 35.52 -8.60
C LYS A 284 -16.19 35.79 -10.03
N VAL A 285 -17.03 36.48 -10.80
CA VAL A 285 -16.73 36.95 -12.17
C VAL A 285 -16.63 38.47 -12.18
N PRO A 286 -15.88 39.07 -13.13
CA PRO A 286 -15.88 40.51 -13.30
C PRO A 286 -17.27 40.99 -13.72
N VAL A 287 -17.79 41.98 -13.02
CA VAL A 287 -19.05 42.66 -13.34
C VAL A 287 -18.84 44.17 -13.35
N TYR A 288 -19.70 44.88 -14.08
CA TYR A 288 -19.69 46.34 -14.05
C TYR A 288 -20.10 46.85 -12.66
N LYS A 289 -19.28 47.75 -12.08
CA LYS A 289 -19.53 48.37 -10.76
C LYS A 289 -20.77 49.27 -10.77
N GLU A 290 -21.05 49.87 -11.91
CA GLU A 290 -22.11 50.82 -12.19
C GLU A 290 -22.56 50.69 -13.65
N ASN A 291 -23.60 51.42 -14.05
CA ASN A 291 -24.00 51.48 -15.46
C ASN A 291 -22.95 52.25 -16.26
N LEU A 292 -22.56 51.76 -17.44
CA LEU A 292 -21.65 52.46 -18.35
C LEU A 292 -22.33 52.73 -19.69
N VAL A 293 -22.07 53.90 -20.27
CA VAL A 293 -22.58 54.27 -21.61
C VAL A 293 -21.64 53.78 -22.71
N LYS A 294 -22.18 53.57 -23.91
CA LYS A 294 -21.41 53.30 -25.13
C LYS A 294 -20.31 54.35 -25.29
N GLY A 295 -19.10 53.91 -25.65
CA GLY A 295 -17.93 54.79 -25.81
C GLY A 295 -17.10 54.97 -24.54
N THR A 296 -17.55 54.46 -23.38
CA THR A 296 -16.77 54.53 -22.14
C THR A 296 -15.54 53.63 -22.22
N ARG A 297 -14.36 54.14 -21.86
CA ARG A 297 -13.14 53.34 -21.72
C ARG A 297 -13.15 52.57 -20.39
N LEU A 298 -13.02 51.25 -20.45
CA LEU A 298 -13.06 50.38 -19.28
C LEU A 298 -11.77 50.51 -18.45
N THR A 299 -11.91 50.84 -17.16
CA THR A 299 -10.79 50.94 -16.23
C THR A 299 -11.00 50.04 -15.01
N ARG A 300 -9.96 49.88 -14.19
CA ARG A 300 -10.05 49.17 -12.89
C ARG A 300 -11.15 49.72 -11.98
N LYS A 301 -11.45 51.02 -12.05
CA LYS A 301 -12.49 51.65 -11.22
C LYS A 301 -13.91 51.18 -11.57
N ASN A 302 -14.12 50.74 -12.81
CA ASN A 302 -15.43 50.34 -13.32
C ASN A 302 -15.75 48.85 -13.09
N VAL A 303 -14.79 48.06 -12.60
CA VAL A 303 -14.94 46.60 -12.45
C VAL A 303 -14.93 46.20 -10.98
N VAL A 304 -15.87 45.35 -10.60
CA VAL A 304 -15.87 44.66 -9.31
C VAL A 304 -16.12 43.17 -9.54
N PHE A 305 -15.73 42.32 -8.59
CA PHE A 305 -15.92 40.87 -8.72
C PHE A 305 -17.07 40.41 -7.84
N LYS A 306 -18.09 39.80 -8.45
CA LYS A 306 -19.29 39.30 -7.76
C LYS A 306 -19.63 37.89 -8.22
N ARG A 307 -20.33 37.13 -7.38
CA ARG A 307 -20.97 35.88 -7.81
C ARG A 307 -22.24 36.26 -8.59
N VAL A 308 -22.45 35.63 -9.74
CA VAL A 308 -23.64 35.81 -10.56
C VAL A 308 -24.32 34.46 -10.77
N LYS A 309 -25.64 34.47 -10.95
CA LYS A 309 -26.38 33.28 -11.33
C LYS A 309 -26.04 32.95 -12.79
N ASN A 310 -25.57 31.73 -13.04
CA ASN A 310 -25.20 31.22 -14.38
C ASN A 310 -24.16 32.11 -15.09
N PRO A 311 -22.89 32.12 -14.64
CA PRO A 311 -21.85 32.85 -15.36
C PRO A 311 -21.77 32.37 -16.82
N LYS A 312 -21.66 33.31 -17.76
CA LYS A 312 -21.68 33.04 -19.20
C LYS A 312 -20.51 32.17 -19.63
N ARG A 313 -19.40 32.24 -18.90
CA ARG A 313 -18.17 31.49 -19.15
C ARG A 313 -17.31 31.38 -17.91
N GLN A 314 -16.27 30.57 -18.00
CA GLN A 314 -15.24 30.50 -16.98
C GLN A 314 -14.18 31.57 -17.24
N HIS A 315 -14.07 32.51 -16.33
CA HIS A 315 -13.00 33.50 -16.37
C HIS A 315 -11.69 32.89 -15.86
N THR A 316 -10.60 33.15 -16.57
CA THR A 316 -9.26 32.70 -16.17
C THR A 316 -8.58 33.72 -15.26
N PHE A 317 -7.52 33.30 -14.57
CA PHE A 317 -6.78 34.19 -13.68
C PHE A 317 -6.22 35.39 -14.46
N ARG A 318 -6.50 36.61 -13.96
CA ARG A 318 -6.10 37.91 -14.55
C ARG A 318 -6.64 38.20 -15.95
N GLU A 319 -7.61 37.44 -16.45
CA GLU A 319 -8.17 37.67 -17.78
C GLU A 319 -8.71 39.10 -17.98
N ILE A 320 -9.30 39.68 -16.93
CA ILE A 320 -9.86 41.03 -16.94
C ILE A 320 -8.83 42.11 -17.34
N GLU A 321 -7.53 41.84 -17.17
CA GLU A 321 -6.49 42.80 -17.51
C GLU A 321 -6.42 43.08 -19.01
N GLN A 322 -6.77 42.09 -19.84
CA GLN A 322 -6.88 42.24 -21.28
C GLN A 322 -8.05 43.15 -21.69
N PHE A 323 -8.97 43.42 -20.77
CA PHE A 323 -10.17 44.20 -21.03
C PHE A 323 -9.99 45.67 -20.63
N TYR A 324 -9.03 45.96 -19.75
CA TYR A 324 -8.74 47.34 -19.39
C TYR A 324 -8.18 48.11 -20.58
N GLY A 325 -8.63 49.35 -20.73
CA GLY A 325 -8.29 50.18 -21.88
C GLY A 325 -9.24 50.00 -23.07
N LYS A 326 -10.00 48.91 -23.16
CA LYS A 326 -11.01 48.72 -24.23
C LYS A 326 -12.22 49.64 -24.05
N VAL A 327 -12.92 49.92 -25.14
CA VAL A 327 -14.11 50.77 -25.20
C VAL A 327 -15.38 49.93 -25.17
N VAL A 328 -16.34 50.33 -24.35
CA VAL A 328 -17.64 49.67 -24.23
C VAL A 328 -18.48 49.92 -25.49
N LYS A 329 -18.90 48.86 -26.20
CA LYS A 329 -19.57 48.97 -27.52
C LYS A 329 -21.04 49.40 -27.47
N ARG A 330 -21.68 49.26 -26.31
CA ARG A 330 -23.11 49.51 -26.05
C ARG A 330 -23.34 49.85 -24.59
N ASN A 331 -24.45 50.49 -24.23
CA ASN A 331 -24.77 50.71 -22.82
C ASN A 331 -24.83 49.37 -22.07
N VAL A 332 -24.22 49.30 -20.88
CA VAL A 332 -24.16 48.11 -20.01
C VAL A 332 -24.61 48.46 -18.60
N GLU A 333 -25.26 47.50 -17.94
CA GLU A 333 -25.84 47.70 -16.61
C GLU A 333 -24.91 47.25 -15.49
N LYS A 334 -25.03 47.91 -14.35
CA LYS A 334 -24.43 47.51 -13.07
C LYS A 334 -24.72 46.03 -12.78
N ASN A 335 -23.72 45.34 -12.26
CA ASN A 335 -23.75 43.91 -11.91
C ASN A 335 -23.85 42.93 -13.09
N LYS A 336 -23.92 43.38 -14.35
CA LYS A 336 -23.80 42.46 -15.49
C LYS A 336 -22.36 41.97 -15.62
N GLU A 337 -22.21 40.68 -15.90
CA GLU A 337 -20.93 40.03 -16.21
C GLU A 337 -20.30 40.65 -17.45
N ILE A 338 -19.03 41.03 -17.31
CA ILE A 338 -18.24 41.64 -18.38
C ILE A 338 -17.80 40.55 -19.34
N ASP A 339 -18.24 40.67 -20.60
CA ASP A 339 -17.90 39.75 -21.67
C ASP A 339 -17.03 40.47 -22.72
N TYR A 340 -16.09 39.76 -23.34
CA TYR A 340 -15.25 40.34 -24.40
C TYR A 340 -16.10 40.88 -25.55
N ARG A 341 -17.28 40.26 -25.78
CA ARG A 341 -18.23 40.71 -26.78
C ARG A 341 -18.76 42.10 -26.50
N ASP A 342 -18.69 42.62 -25.27
CA ASP A 342 -19.17 43.96 -24.94
C ASP A 342 -18.12 45.07 -25.18
N LEU A 343 -16.92 44.71 -25.63
CA LEU A 343 -15.76 45.59 -25.72
C LEU A 343 -15.19 45.62 -27.14
N ILE A 344 -14.67 46.77 -27.55
CA ILE A 344 -13.90 47.00 -28.79
C ILE A 344 -12.59 47.71 -28.42
N ASP A 345 -11.59 47.66 -29.29
CA ASP A 345 -10.28 48.25 -29.03
C ASP A 345 -10.31 49.79 -29.00
#